data_AF-A0A4V6DG99-F1
#
_entry.id   AF-A0A4V6DG99-F1
#
_cell.length_a   1.000
_cell.length_b   1.000
_cell.length_c   1.000
_cell.angle_alpha   90.00
_cell.angle_beta   90.00
_cell.angle_gamma   90.00
#
_symmetry.space_group_name_H-M   'P 1'
#
loop_
_entity.id
_entity.type
_entity.pdbx_description
1 polymer ?
#
loop_
_entity_poly.entity_id
_entity_poly.type
_entity_poly.pdbx_seq_one_letter_code
_entity_poly.pdbx_strand_id
1 'polypeptide(L)'
;MAQPNIIDVELLTEHLGYAPISLLDSIINNVNAVADKTLDRVEQGLSRAPPKALGFEKALKQRKPPPGASVDVEETAKLEIIDGVHKLETLLCAAIDKNFDKYELYVMRNILGIQPSHRNWMRLAHYHGLEFDVAHEDAPTRESVDALRRKLQASQRLNVMLHAEQAKNAALLAKLRGIMGGKPAGPRASLVEVKVEGADDGAPLQFLRERGDLAEGDSKTPLTTTTAFNMSQLQALRALSTSLRNIMPDLKDPSDVEDGPEKNKSWRRERLEYVESATRKHLEHVRGLELGKDGEVRDGEWQGEGRKFAMGEVEGLERVVSALGAGSEESTEQDDPDAMDES
;
A
#
# COMPACT_ATOMS: atom_id res chain seq x y z
N MET A 1 16.54 45.38 32.82
CA MET A 1 15.53 44.32 32.76
C MET A 1 16.19 43.07 33.26
N ALA A 2 15.75 42.49 34.38
CA ALA A 2 16.30 41.23 34.86
C ALA A 2 15.97 40.18 33.79
N GLN A 3 17.00 39.56 33.21
CA GLN A 3 16.78 38.44 32.31
C GLN A 3 15.96 37.39 33.07
N PRO A 4 14.84 36.88 32.52
CA PRO A 4 14.15 35.75 33.13
C PRO A 4 15.18 34.63 33.26
N ASN A 5 15.44 34.20 34.49
CA ASN A 5 16.41 33.14 34.71
C ASN A 5 15.85 31.88 34.03
N ILE A 6 16.63 31.29 33.13
CA ILE A 6 16.25 30.11 32.33
C ILE A 6 15.62 29.01 33.21
N ILE A 7 16.16 28.85 34.42
CA ILE A 7 15.70 27.91 35.45
C ILE A 7 14.23 28.11 35.84
N ASP A 8 13.74 29.36 35.92
CA ASP A 8 12.33 29.62 36.27
C ASP A 8 11.41 29.16 35.15
N VAL A 9 11.83 29.41 33.91
CA VAL A 9 11.06 29.02 32.73
C VAL A 9 11.02 27.50 32.64
N GLU A 10 12.16 26.81 32.83
CA GLU A 10 12.23 25.35 32.85
C GLU A 10 11.31 24.76 33.92
N LEU A 11 11.40 25.25 35.15
CA LEU A 11 10.59 24.75 36.26
C LEU A 11 9.09 24.99 36.02
N LEU A 12 8.72 26.17 35.52
CA LEU A 12 7.33 26.45 35.14
C LEU A 12 6.88 25.59 33.95
N THR A 13 7.74 25.36 32.96
CA THR A 13 7.42 24.51 31.81
C THR A 13 7.17 23.07 32.24
N GLU A 14 7.96 22.58 33.19
CA GLU A 14 7.82 21.23 33.72
C GLU A 14 6.56 21.09 34.58
N HIS A 15 6.23 22.12 35.36
CA HIS A 15 5.01 22.15 36.17
C HIS A 15 3.74 22.22 35.30
N LEU A 16 3.73 23.09 34.29
CA LEU A 16 2.57 23.34 33.43
C LEU A 16 2.44 22.29 32.31
N GLY A 17 3.54 21.64 31.93
CA GLY A 17 3.62 20.74 30.78
C GLY A 17 3.70 21.47 29.43
N TYR A 18 3.79 22.80 29.44
CA TYR A 18 3.94 23.66 28.26
C TYR A 18 4.67 24.95 28.65
N ALA A 19 5.26 25.64 27.66
CA ALA A 19 5.93 26.91 27.92
C ALA A 19 4.93 28.01 28.27
N PRO A 20 5.15 28.80 29.35
CA PRO A 20 4.30 29.93 29.73
C PRO A 20 3.97 30.88 28.58
N ILE A 21 4.95 31.13 27.69
CA ILE A 21 4.81 31.98 26.50
C ILE A 21 3.77 31.40 25.54
N SER A 22 3.71 30.08 25.37
CA SER A 22 2.73 29.42 24.48
C SER A 22 1.28 29.62 24.94
N LEU A 23 1.04 29.76 26.25
CA LEU A 23 -0.30 30.11 26.77
C LEU A 23 -0.68 31.53 26.34
N LEU A 24 0.26 32.47 26.46
CA LEU A 24 0.05 33.87 26.08
C LEU A 24 -0.17 34.00 24.58
N ASP A 25 0.64 33.32 23.76
CA ASP A 25 0.45 33.25 22.32
C ASP A 25 -0.94 32.72 21.96
N SER A 26 -1.39 31.65 22.63
CA SER A 26 -2.73 31.10 22.40
C SER A 26 -3.84 32.10 22.77
N ILE A 27 -3.69 32.84 23.87
CA ILE A 27 -4.65 33.88 24.28
C ILE A 27 -4.69 35.00 23.24
N ILE A 28 -3.54 35.51 22.81
CA ILE A 28 -3.43 36.59 21.82
C ILE A 28 -4.06 36.15 20.49
N ASN A 29 -3.73 34.96 20.01
CA ASN A 29 -4.31 34.40 18.79
C ASN A 29 -5.83 34.24 18.87
N ASN A 30 -6.35 33.79 20.03
CA ASN A 30 -7.80 33.68 20.24
C ASN A 30 -8.47 35.05 20.28
N VAL A 31 -7.86 36.04 20.92
CA VAL A 31 -8.41 37.40 21.00
C VAL A 31 -8.45 38.06 19.62
N ASN A 32 -7.39 37.94 18.83
CA ASN A 32 -7.35 38.43 17.46
C ASN A 32 -8.42 37.75 16.60
N ALA A 33 -8.54 36.43 16.68
CA ALA A 33 -9.58 35.69 15.95
C ALA A 33 -11.01 36.07 16.40
N VAL A 34 -11.22 36.47 17.66
CA VAL A 34 -12.51 36.97 18.14
C VAL A 34 -12.75 38.40 17.64
N ALA A 35 -11.72 39.26 17.67
CA ALA A 35 -11.79 40.62 17.16
C ALA A 35 -12.21 40.63 15.69
N ASP A 36 -11.53 39.87 14.83
CA ASP A 36 -11.84 39.74 13.40
C ASP A 36 -13.30 39.29 13.19
N LYS A 37 -13.72 38.22 13.89
CA LYS A 37 -15.12 37.73 13.81
C LYS A 37 -16.14 38.75 14.28
N THR A 38 -15.81 39.60 15.26
CA THR A 38 -16.72 40.65 15.71
C THR A 38 -16.78 41.80 14.72
N LEU A 39 -15.66 42.16 14.08
CA LEU A 39 -15.62 43.16 13.02
C LEU A 39 -16.45 42.72 11.82
N ASP A 40 -16.30 41.47 11.38
CA ASP A 40 -17.12 40.87 10.32
C ASP A 40 -18.62 40.95 10.65
N ARG A 41 -18.99 40.67 11.91
CA ARG A 41 -20.39 40.75 12.37
C ARG A 41 -20.90 42.17 12.42
N VAL A 42 -20.04 43.13 12.79
CA VAL A 42 -20.38 44.56 12.78
C VAL A 42 -20.58 45.03 11.34
N GLU A 43 -19.71 44.66 10.40
CA GLU A 43 -19.85 44.98 8.99
C GLU A 43 -21.13 44.37 8.39
N GLN A 44 -21.38 43.08 8.66
CA GLN A 44 -22.60 42.40 8.24
C GLN A 44 -23.87 43.00 8.89
N GLY A 45 -23.76 43.45 10.15
CA GLY A 45 -24.86 44.11 10.86
C GLY A 45 -25.18 45.49 10.29
N LEU A 46 -24.15 46.30 10.00
CA LEU A 46 -24.28 47.63 9.43
C LEU A 46 -24.76 47.59 7.97
N SER A 47 -24.27 46.64 7.18
CA SER A 47 -24.70 46.47 5.77
C SER A 47 -26.15 45.97 5.63
N ARG A 48 -26.68 45.24 6.62
CA ARG A 48 -28.09 44.82 6.67
C ARG A 48 -29.04 45.93 7.14
N ALA A 49 -28.53 46.92 7.88
CA ALA A 49 -29.35 48.01 8.38
C ALA A 49 -29.69 49.01 7.26
N PRO A 50 -30.95 49.49 7.15
CA PRO A 50 -31.31 50.42 6.10
C PRO A 50 -30.58 51.77 6.29
N PRO A 51 -30.10 52.42 5.22
CA PRO A 51 -29.30 53.65 5.31
C PRO A 51 -30.05 54.83 5.97
N LYS A 52 -31.39 54.78 5.96
CA LYS A 52 -32.27 55.73 6.68
C LYS A 52 -32.12 55.64 8.20
N ALA A 53 -31.99 54.43 8.74
CA ALA A 53 -31.84 54.21 10.18
C ALA A 53 -30.44 54.60 10.68
N LEU A 54 -29.43 54.46 9.82
CA LEU A 54 -28.04 54.83 10.09
C LEU A 54 -27.77 56.35 9.97
N GLY A 55 -28.73 57.12 9.47
CA GLY A 55 -28.64 58.58 9.40
C GLY A 55 -27.92 59.13 8.16
N PHE A 56 -27.58 58.29 7.17
CA PHE A 56 -26.89 58.72 5.95
C PHE A 56 -27.66 59.77 5.15
N GLU A 57 -29.00 59.76 5.19
CA GLU A 57 -29.80 60.80 4.53
C GLU A 57 -29.59 62.20 5.12
N LYS A 58 -29.36 62.30 6.44
CA LYS A 58 -29.08 63.59 7.09
C LYS A 58 -27.66 64.06 6.75
N ALA A 59 -26.70 63.14 6.71
CA ALA A 59 -25.32 63.43 6.33
C ALA A 59 -25.21 63.88 4.85
N LEU A 60 -25.92 63.21 3.94
CA LEU A 60 -25.91 63.54 2.51
C LEU A 60 -26.60 64.89 2.21
N LYS A 61 -27.67 65.24 2.95
CA LYS A 61 -28.32 66.56 2.82
C LYS A 61 -27.46 67.72 3.33
N GLN A 62 -26.61 67.47 4.32
CA GLN A 62 -25.64 68.46 4.81
C GLN A 62 -24.45 68.63 3.85
N ARG A 63 -24.09 67.56 3.14
CA ARG A 63 -22.99 67.54 2.18
C ARG A 63 -23.51 67.98 0.81
N LYS A 64 -23.47 69.30 0.53
CA LYS A 64 -23.89 69.91 -0.74
C LYS A 64 -23.31 69.13 -1.93
N PRO A 65 -24.10 68.36 -2.71
CA PRO A 65 -23.57 67.52 -3.76
C PRO A 65 -23.10 68.37 -4.96
N PRO A 66 -22.08 67.93 -5.71
CA PRO A 66 -21.71 68.57 -6.97
C PRO A 66 -22.87 68.51 -7.97
N PRO A 67 -23.08 69.56 -8.79
CA PRO A 67 -24.21 69.62 -9.70
C PRO A 67 -24.08 68.55 -10.79
N GLY A 68 -25.05 67.61 -10.84
CA GLY A 68 -25.21 66.65 -11.94
C GLY A 68 -24.92 65.17 -11.65
N ALA A 69 -24.53 64.79 -10.43
CA ALA A 69 -24.33 63.39 -10.06
C ALA A 69 -25.58 62.79 -9.37
N SER A 70 -26.23 61.80 -9.99
CA SER A 70 -27.14 60.88 -9.29
C SER A 70 -26.29 59.96 -8.42
N VAL A 71 -26.03 60.38 -7.20
CA VAL A 71 -25.24 59.58 -6.26
C VAL A 71 -26.16 58.54 -5.64
N ASP A 72 -25.90 57.26 -5.92
CA ASP A 72 -26.60 56.16 -5.27
C ASP A 72 -26.28 56.16 -3.77
N VAL A 73 -27.27 56.58 -2.98
CA VAL A 73 -27.15 56.74 -1.51
C VAL A 73 -26.80 55.42 -0.84
N GLU A 74 -27.26 54.30 -1.41
CA GLU A 74 -27.00 52.96 -0.88
C GLU A 74 -25.56 52.50 -1.13
N GLU A 75 -24.98 52.83 -2.29
CA GLU A 75 -23.60 52.46 -2.62
C GLU A 75 -22.61 53.30 -1.83
N THR A 76 -22.88 54.61 -1.71
CA THR A 76 -22.05 55.51 -0.89
C THR A 76 -22.09 55.16 0.59
N ALA A 77 -23.26 54.78 1.12
CA ALA A 77 -23.37 54.30 2.50
C ALA A 77 -22.56 53.01 2.72
N LYS A 78 -22.60 52.06 1.78
CA LYS A 78 -21.82 50.81 1.86
C LYS A 78 -20.31 51.09 1.86
N LEU A 79 -19.83 51.96 0.98
CA LEU A 79 -18.41 52.34 0.92
C LEU A 79 -17.96 53.04 2.21
N GLU A 80 -18.78 53.94 2.75
CA GLU A 80 -18.48 54.63 4.02
C GLU A 80 -18.48 53.68 5.22
N ILE A 81 -19.36 52.67 5.23
CA ILE A 81 -19.35 51.60 6.24
C ILE A 81 -18.05 50.80 6.17
N ILE A 82 -17.64 50.36 4.97
CA ILE A 82 -16.40 49.59 4.78
C ILE A 82 -15.18 50.41 5.24
N ASP A 83 -15.09 51.67 4.82
CA ASP A 83 -14.01 52.58 5.25
C ASP A 83 -14.01 52.80 6.77
N GLY A 84 -15.19 52.89 7.38
CA GLY A 84 -15.35 53.04 8.83
C GLY A 84 -14.95 51.79 9.59
N VAL A 85 -15.36 50.62 9.13
CA VAL A 85 -15.01 49.31 9.71
C VAL A 85 -13.50 49.09 9.60
N HIS A 86 -12.88 49.40 8.46
CA HIS A 86 -11.44 49.23 8.29
C HIS A 86 -10.60 50.15 9.20
N LYS A 87 -11.06 51.40 9.42
CA LYS A 87 -10.45 52.29 10.42
C LYS A 87 -10.61 51.75 11.84
N LEU A 88 -11.78 51.19 12.16
CA LEU A 88 -12.06 50.60 13.47
C LEU A 88 -11.21 49.34 13.69
N GLU A 89 -11.07 48.49 12.69
CA GLU A 89 -10.17 47.33 12.67
C GLU A 89 -8.73 47.76 12.99
N THR A 90 -8.20 48.74 12.25
CA THR A 90 -6.84 49.25 12.46
C THR A 90 -6.64 49.77 13.90
N LEU A 91 -7.61 50.52 14.43
CA LEU A 91 -7.55 51.03 15.80
C LEU A 91 -7.66 49.91 16.84
N LEU A 92 -8.52 48.92 16.60
CA LEU A 92 -8.73 47.80 17.49
C LEU A 92 -7.48 46.92 17.56
N CYS A 93 -6.88 46.58 16.43
CA CYS A 93 -5.63 45.81 16.37
C CYS A 93 -4.51 46.53 17.13
N ALA A 94 -4.30 47.83 16.86
CA ALA A 94 -3.29 48.62 17.55
C ALA A 94 -3.53 48.73 19.07
N ALA A 95 -4.80 48.76 19.50
CA ALA A 95 -5.16 48.79 20.91
C ALA A 95 -4.99 47.42 21.58
N ILE A 96 -5.33 46.32 20.88
CA ILE A 96 -5.13 44.95 21.33
C ILE A 96 -3.63 44.71 21.51
N ASP A 97 -2.80 44.93 20.48
CA ASP A 97 -1.35 44.71 20.55
C ASP A 97 -0.73 45.42 21.76
N LYS A 98 -0.99 46.73 21.91
CA LYS A 98 -0.43 47.53 23.01
C LYS A 98 -0.88 47.09 24.41
N ASN A 99 -2.13 46.64 24.55
CA ASN A 99 -2.67 46.21 25.84
C ASN A 99 -2.25 44.77 26.16
N PHE A 100 -2.16 43.91 25.15
CA PHE A 100 -1.75 42.52 25.29
C PHE A 100 -0.23 42.38 25.49
N ASP A 101 0.59 43.27 24.93
CA ASP A 101 2.02 43.39 25.28
C ASP A 101 2.22 43.67 26.78
N LYS A 102 1.41 44.58 27.34
CA LYS A 102 1.44 44.91 28.77
C LYS A 102 0.91 43.78 29.64
N TYR A 103 -0.13 43.10 29.15
CA TYR A 103 -0.70 41.93 29.81
C TYR A 103 0.33 40.79 29.87
N GLU A 104 0.99 40.47 28.75
CA GLU A 104 2.07 39.49 28.69
C GLU A 104 3.16 39.81 29.70
N LEU A 105 3.64 41.06 29.71
CA LEU A 105 4.67 41.49 30.65
C LEU A 105 4.22 41.34 32.10
N TYR A 106 2.96 41.71 32.40
CA TYR A 106 2.40 41.58 33.74
C TYR A 106 2.28 40.11 34.17
N VAL A 107 1.75 39.25 33.30
CA VAL A 107 1.56 37.82 33.59
C VAL A 107 2.89 37.14 33.82
N MET A 108 3.86 37.33 32.93
CA MET A 108 5.20 36.73 33.04
C MET A 108 5.96 37.22 34.27
N ARG A 109 5.72 38.46 34.71
CA ARG A 109 6.42 39.02 35.86
C ARG A 109 5.77 38.68 37.20
N ASN A 110 4.45 38.65 37.28
CA ASN A 110 3.72 38.61 38.55
C ASN A 110 2.95 37.32 38.80
N ILE A 111 2.44 36.66 37.74
CA ILE A 111 1.61 35.45 37.87
C ILE A 111 2.47 34.22 37.60
N LEU A 112 3.09 34.18 36.42
CA LEU A 112 3.98 33.11 35.96
C LEU A 112 5.44 33.46 36.26
N GLY A 113 5.69 33.92 37.49
CA GLY A 113 7.01 34.33 37.96
C GLY A 113 7.33 33.70 39.32
N ILE A 114 8.55 33.21 39.47
CA ILE A 114 9.03 32.58 40.71
C ILE A 114 9.89 33.60 41.47
N GLN A 115 9.58 33.82 42.74
CA GLN A 115 10.40 34.67 43.60
C GLN A 115 11.78 34.01 43.81
N PRO A 116 12.90 34.74 43.64
CA PRO A 116 14.24 34.17 43.77
C PRO A 116 14.48 33.48 45.10
N SER A 117 13.88 34.00 46.18
CA SER A 117 13.95 33.40 47.51
C SER A 117 13.37 31.98 47.51
N HIS A 118 12.23 31.75 46.88
CA HIS A 118 11.51 30.46 46.97
C HIS A 118 12.04 29.38 46.02
N ARG A 119 12.94 29.73 45.09
CA ARG A 119 13.43 28.82 44.04
C ARG A 119 14.03 27.54 44.62
N ASN A 120 14.88 27.67 45.65
CA ASN A 120 15.60 26.53 46.22
C ASN A 120 14.74 25.62 47.10
N TRP A 121 13.56 26.08 47.51
CA TRP A 121 12.62 25.31 48.33
C TRP A 121 11.45 24.72 47.54
N MET A 122 11.35 25.05 46.25
CA MET A 122 10.30 24.54 45.39
C MET A 122 10.72 23.19 44.77
N ARG A 123 9.93 22.16 45.04
CA ARG A 123 10.09 20.81 44.47
C ARG A 123 8.79 20.42 43.80
N LEU A 124 8.86 19.96 42.55
CA LEU A 124 7.68 19.50 41.82
C LEU A 124 7.28 18.12 42.30
N ALA A 125 6.00 17.78 42.11
CA ALA A 125 5.43 16.53 42.61
C ALA A 125 6.13 15.28 42.06
N HIS A 126 6.56 15.28 40.80
CA HIS A 126 7.26 14.12 40.21
C HIS A 126 8.69 13.96 40.71
N TYR A 127 9.28 14.98 41.33
CA TYR A 127 10.55 14.83 42.04
C TYR A 127 10.37 14.17 43.41
N HIS A 128 9.16 13.99 43.92
CA HIS A 128 8.93 13.32 45.19
C HIS A 128 9.35 11.84 45.11
N GLY A 129 10.27 11.41 46.00
CA GLY A 129 10.82 10.05 46.00
C GLY A 129 11.99 9.81 45.03
N LEU A 130 12.38 10.81 44.25
CA LEU A 130 13.66 10.80 43.52
C LEU A 130 14.76 11.35 44.44
N GLU A 131 15.54 10.45 45.03
CA GLU A 131 16.76 10.76 45.77
C GLU A 131 17.96 10.40 44.89
N PHE A 132 18.59 11.40 44.26
CA PHE A 132 19.70 11.18 43.34
C PHE A 132 21.05 10.95 44.05
N ASP A 133 21.12 11.28 45.34
CA ASP A 133 22.33 11.12 46.16
C ASP A 133 22.50 9.68 46.70
N VAL A 134 21.43 8.90 46.69
CA VAL A 134 21.43 7.53 47.24
C VAL A 134 21.48 6.54 46.08
N ALA A 135 22.60 5.83 45.96
CA ALA A 135 22.68 4.67 45.07
C ALA A 135 21.78 3.57 45.61
N HIS A 136 20.55 3.47 45.08
CA HIS A 136 19.65 2.37 45.40
C HIS A 136 20.20 1.07 44.80
N GLU A 137 20.23 -0.01 45.60
CA GLU A 137 20.68 -1.33 45.12
C GLU A 137 19.82 -1.87 43.97
N ASP A 138 18.54 -1.48 43.93
CA ASP A 138 17.60 -1.80 42.85
C ASP A 138 17.65 -0.84 41.65
N ALA A 139 18.59 0.11 41.63
CA ALA A 139 18.72 1.03 40.51
C ALA A 139 19.09 0.24 39.23
N PRO A 140 18.35 0.41 38.12
CA PRO A 140 18.62 -0.33 36.90
C PRO A 140 20.01 0.01 36.37
N THR A 141 20.93 -0.94 36.43
CA THR A 141 22.25 -0.82 35.82
C THR A 141 22.12 -0.85 34.30
N ARG A 142 23.03 -0.19 33.58
CA ARG A 142 23.04 -0.21 32.10
C ARG A 142 23.04 -1.65 31.56
N GLU A 143 23.76 -2.54 32.21
CA GLU A 143 23.84 -3.96 31.89
C GLU A 143 22.48 -4.67 32.05
N SER A 144 21.73 -4.37 33.12
CA SER A 144 20.39 -4.93 33.34
C SER A 144 19.40 -4.49 32.25
N VAL A 145 19.46 -3.22 31.85
CA VAL A 145 18.62 -2.65 30.79
C VAL A 145 18.97 -3.28 29.44
N ASP A 146 20.25 -3.43 29.13
CA ASP A 146 20.68 -4.06 27.88
C ASP A 146 20.35 -5.54 27.84
N ALA A 147 20.42 -6.25 28.98
CA ALA A 147 19.92 -7.62 29.08
C ALA A 147 18.41 -7.70 28.81
N LEU A 148 17.60 -6.79 29.35
CA LEU A 148 16.17 -6.72 29.06
C LEU A 148 15.88 -6.37 27.60
N ARG A 149 16.63 -5.44 27.00
CA ARG A 149 16.52 -5.11 25.57
C ARG A 149 16.82 -6.32 24.69
N ARG A 150 17.88 -7.08 24.98
CA ARG A 150 18.19 -8.32 24.25
C ARG A 150 17.11 -9.38 24.43
N LYS A 151 16.57 -9.54 25.64
CA LYS A 151 15.43 -10.44 25.91
C LYS A 151 14.19 -10.02 25.12
N LEU A 152 13.90 -8.73 25.05
CA LEU A 152 12.78 -8.18 24.28
C LEU A 152 12.97 -8.38 22.77
N GLN A 153 14.17 -8.13 22.26
CA GLN A 153 14.48 -8.40 20.85
C GLN A 153 14.35 -9.89 20.51
N ALA A 154 14.81 -10.77 21.40
CA ALA A 154 14.66 -12.22 21.24
C ALA A 154 13.19 -12.64 21.27
N SER A 155 12.37 -12.08 22.18
CA SER A 155 10.94 -12.37 22.25
C SER A 155 10.17 -11.84 21.04
N GLN A 156 10.52 -10.66 20.53
CA GLN A 156 9.95 -10.12 19.29
C GLN A 156 10.30 -11.00 18.07
N ARG A 157 11.55 -11.44 17.94
CA ARG A 157 11.98 -12.35 16.86
C ARG A 157 11.24 -13.68 16.91
N LEU A 158 11.12 -14.26 18.11
CA LEU A 158 10.33 -15.48 18.32
C LEU A 158 8.88 -15.26 17.90
N ASN A 159 8.27 -14.13 18.29
CA ASN A 159 6.88 -13.83 17.94
C ASN A 159 6.67 -13.76 16.42
N VAL A 160 7.59 -13.13 15.68
CA VAL A 160 7.55 -13.11 14.21
C VAL A 160 7.68 -14.52 13.63
N MET A 161 8.61 -15.33 14.13
CA MET A 161 8.76 -16.72 13.67
C MET A 161 7.52 -17.56 13.96
N LEU A 162 6.90 -17.39 15.13
CA LEU A 162 5.70 -18.10 15.53
C LEU A 162 4.51 -17.72 14.64
N HIS A 163 4.34 -16.44 14.31
CA HIS A 163 3.32 -16.02 13.35
C HIS A 163 3.58 -16.57 11.95
N ALA A 164 4.84 -16.62 11.50
CA ALA A 164 5.19 -17.25 10.23
C ALA A 164 4.86 -18.76 10.22
N GLU A 165 5.15 -19.48 11.30
CA GLU A 165 4.79 -20.89 11.44
C GLU A 165 3.28 -21.10 11.55
N GLN A 166 2.56 -20.24 12.27
CA GLN A 166 1.10 -20.27 12.28
C GLN A 166 0.52 -20.08 10.87
N ALA A 167 1.07 -19.17 10.08
CA ALA A 167 0.64 -18.96 8.69
C ALA A 167 0.94 -20.18 7.80
N LYS A 168 2.12 -20.80 7.94
CA LYS A 168 2.46 -22.05 7.24
C LYS A 168 1.51 -23.18 7.63
N ASN A 169 1.26 -23.37 8.92
CA ASN A 169 0.34 -24.38 9.43
C ASN A 169 -1.08 -24.12 8.95
N ALA A 170 -1.55 -22.87 8.93
CA ALA A 170 -2.84 -22.51 8.37
C ALA A 170 -2.94 -22.83 6.87
N ALA A 171 -1.89 -22.55 6.10
CA ALA A 171 -1.82 -22.89 4.68
C ALA A 171 -1.80 -24.41 4.44
N LEU A 172 -1.04 -25.17 5.24
CA LEU A 172 -1.04 -26.64 5.21
C LEU A 172 -2.43 -27.19 5.55
N LEU A 173 -3.06 -26.69 6.60
CA LEU A 173 -4.43 -27.08 6.97
C LEU A 173 -5.43 -26.72 5.86
N ALA A 174 -5.28 -25.57 5.19
CA ALA A 174 -6.10 -25.21 4.04
C ALA A 174 -5.90 -26.17 2.87
N LYS A 175 -4.66 -26.57 2.57
CA LYS A 175 -4.35 -27.59 1.54
C LYS A 175 -4.95 -28.94 1.91
N LEU A 176 -4.79 -29.40 3.15
CA LEU A 176 -5.35 -30.67 3.61
C LEU A 176 -6.89 -30.66 3.59
N ARG A 177 -7.51 -29.55 4.01
CA ARG A 177 -8.96 -29.35 3.91
C ARG A 177 -9.43 -29.32 2.45
N GLY A 178 -8.68 -28.65 1.59
CA GLY A 178 -8.91 -28.61 0.14
C GLY A 178 -8.75 -29.97 -0.54
N ILE A 179 -7.90 -30.87 -0.03
CA ILE A 179 -7.80 -32.25 -0.52
C ILE A 179 -8.95 -33.11 0.00
N MET A 180 -9.36 -32.94 1.25
CA MET A 180 -10.44 -33.72 1.88
C MET A 180 -11.85 -33.19 1.61
N GLY A 181 -12.01 -32.12 0.82
CA GLY A 181 -13.31 -31.48 0.57
C GLY A 181 -13.95 -30.89 1.83
N GLY A 182 -13.15 -30.66 2.87
CA GLY A 182 -13.63 -30.09 4.11
C GLY A 182 -13.81 -28.59 3.94
N LYS A 183 -15.05 -28.13 3.74
CA LYS A 183 -15.41 -26.71 3.87
C LYS A 183 -14.79 -26.16 5.16
N PRO A 184 -14.10 -25.00 5.14
CA PRO A 184 -13.42 -24.51 6.33
C PRO A 184 -14.45 -24.24 7.43
N ALA A 185 -14.30 -24.89 8.58
CA ALA A 185 -14.92 -24.44 9.81
C ALA A 185 -14.20 -23.15 10.25
N GLY A 186 -14.61 -22.03 9.66
CA GLY A 186 -14.21 -20.69 10.06
C GLY A 186 -15.05 -20.24 11.26
N PRO A 187 -14.46 -19.47 12.19
CA PRO A 187 -15.12 -19.07 13.43
C PRO A 187 -16.24 -18.07 13.12
N ARG A 188 -17.40 -18.29 13.75
CA ARG A 188 -18.55 -17.38 13.89
C ARG A 188 -18.48 -16.07 13.10
N ALA A 189 -19.25 -15.95 12.02
CA ALA A 189 -20.08 -14.77 11.75
C ALA A 189 -21.01 -14.98 10.53
N SER A 190 -22.29 -14.71 10.77
CA SER A 190 -23.23 -13.99 9.91
C SER A 190 -23.39 -14.39 8.43
N LEU A 191 -24.62 -14.86 8.14
CA LEU A 191 -25.45 -14.50 6.98
C LEU A 191 -24.74 -13.73 5.86
N VAL A 192 -24.55 -14.41 4.73
CA VAL A 192 -25.05 -14.07 3.40
C VAL A 192 -24.43 -15.10 2.46
N GLU A 193 -25.26 -16.01 1.95
CA GLU A 193 -24.88 -16.95 0.90
C GLU A 193 -24.80 -16.19 -0.42
N VAL A 194 -23.58 -15.87 -0.87
CA VAL A 194 -23.33 -15.57 -2.27
C VAL A 194 -22.98 -16.89 -2.95
N LYS A 195 -23.93 -17.39 -3.75
CA LYS A 195 -23.72 -18.45 -4.73
C LYS A 195 -22.68 -17.95 -5.74
N VAL A 196 -21.47 -18.47 -5.67
CA VAL A 196 -20.52 -18.42 -6.80
C VAL A 196 -20.72 -19.72 -7.56
N GLU A 197 -21.42 -19.62 -8.69
CA GLU A 197 -21.44 -20.65 -9.72
C GLU A 197 -20.08 -20.68 -10.41
N GLY A 198 -19.49 -21.87 -10.52
CA GLY A 198 -18.28 -22.11 -11.32
C GLY A 198 -17.05 -22.52 -10.52
N ALA A 199 -17.02 -23.78 -10.09
CA ALA A 199 -15.84 -24.66 -10.01
C ALA A 199 -16.28 -25.93 -9.28
N ASP A 200 -16.97 -26.80 -10.00
CA ASP A 200 -17.25 -28.16 -9.55
C ASP A 200 -15.97 -29.00 -9.73
N ASP A 201 -14.89 -28.60 -9.06
CA ASP A 201 -13.75 -29.46 -8.76
C ASP A 201 -13.96 -29.91 -7.31
N GLY A 202 -14.88 -30.87 -7.14
CA GLY A 202 -15.00 -31.61 -5.89
C GLY A 202 -13.60 -32.07 -5.47
N ALA A 203 -13.21 -31.73 -4.25
CA ALA A 203 -11.86 -32.01 -3.79
C ALA A 203 -11.48 -33.48 -4.06
N PRO A 204 -10.22 -33.77 -4.41
CA PRO A 204 -9.83 -35.06 -4.98
C PRO A 204 -10.19 -36.26 -4.10
N LEU A 205 -10.34 -36.08 -2.78
CA LEU A 205 -10.74 -37.13 -1.84
C LEU A 205 -12.13 -36.91 -1.21
N GLN A 206 -12.92 -35.95 -1.71
CA GLN A 206 -14.27 -35.67 -1.20
C GLN A 206 -15.21 -36.86 -1.36
N PHE A 207 -15.07 -37.61 -2.44
CA PHE A 207 -15.83 -38.83 -2.72
C PHE A 207 -15.66 -39.91 -1.62
N LEU A 208 -14.57 -39.87 -0.83
CA LEU A 208 -14.37 -40.81 0.29
C LEU A 208 -15.22 -40.46 1.51
N ARG A 209 -15.59 -39.19 1.68
CA ARG A 209 -16.49 -38.71 2.74
C ARG A 209 -17.95 -38.88 2.35
N GLU A 210 -18.28 -38.63 1.10
CA GLU A 210 -19.59 -38.88 0.52
C GLU A 210 -19.72 -40.38 0.19
N ARG A 211 -19.68 -41.23 1.22
CA ARG A 211 -20.17 -42.61 1.12
C ARG A 211 -21.69 -42.53 0.92
N GLY A 212 -22.16 -42.30 -0.31
CA GLY A 212 -23.59 -42.29 -0.64
C GLY A 212 -24.25 -43.67 -0.42
N ASP A 213 -25.14 -44.08 -1.32
CA ASP A 213 -25.88 -45.38 -1.26
C ASP A 213 -25.01 -46.64 -1.20
N LEU A 214 -23.69 -46.51 -1.31
CA LEU A 214 -22.73 -47.58 -1.08
C LEU A 214 -22.88 -48.23 0.32
N ALA A 215 -23.51 -47.55 1.28
CA ALA A 215 -23.75 -48.06 2.62
C ALA A 215 -25.09 -48.80 2.82
N GLU A 216 -26.00 -48.82 1.83
CA GLU A 216 -27.31 -49.51 1.97
C GLU A 216 -27.20 -51.05 1.95
N GLY A 217 -26.07 -51.59 1.51
CA GLY A 217 -25.77 -53.03 1.52
C GLY A 217 -25.00 -53.47 2.77
N ASP A 218 -23.69 -53.73 2.60
CA ASP A 218 -22.82 -54.23 3.68
C ASP A 218 -21.88 -53.14 4.21
N SER A 219 -22.17 -52.67 5.43
CA SER A 219 -21.52 -51.51 6.06
C SER A 219 -20.00 -51.65 6.28
N LYS A 220 -19.47 -52.87 6.33
CA LYS A 220 -18.07 -53.11 6.72
C LYS A 220 -17.09 -53.07 5.54
N THR A 221 -17.48 -53.54 4.37
CA THR A 221 -16.61 -53.56 3.17
C THR A 221 -17.38 -53.32 1.85
N PRO A 222 -18.09 -52.18 1.71
CA PRO A 222 -19.01 -51.93 0.61
C PRO A 222 -18.34 -51.89 -0.78
N LEU A 223 -17.09 -51.44 -0.85
CA LEU A 223 -16.32 -51.39 -2.09
C LEU A 223 -15.95 -52.80 -2.60
N THR A 224 -15.66 -53.72 -1.70
CA THR A 224 -15.26 -55.09 -2.09
C THR A 224 -16.46 -55.90 -2.59
N THR A 225 -17.63 -55.72 -1.98
CA THR A 225 -18.86 -56.44 -2.36
C THR A 225 -19.43 -55.90 -3.66
N THR A 226 -19.44 -54.57 -3.85
CA THR A 226 -19.89 -53.95 -5.11
C THR A 226 -18.97 -54.29 -6.28
N THR A 227 -17.64 -54.30 -6.08
CA THR A 227 -16.70 -54.72 -7.14
C THR A 227 -16.85 -56.20 -7.48
N ALA A 228 -17.04 -57.08 -6.49
CA ALA A 228 -17.32 -58.50 -6.73
C ALA A 228 -18.65 -58.71 -7.48
N PHE A 229 -19.72 -57.99 -7.12
CA PHE A 229 -21.00 -58.05 -7.82
C PHE A 229 -20.86 -57.59 -9.29
N ASN A 230 -20.25 -56.43 -9.55
CA ASN A 230 -20.02 -55.95 -10.91
C ASN A 230 -19.16 -56.91 -11.73
N MET A 231 -18.13 -57.50 -11.12
CA MET A 231 -17.30 -58.53 -11.77
C MET A 231 -18.15 -59.73 -12.20
N SER A 232 -19.07 -60.18 -11.35
CA SER A 232 -19.99 -61.28 -11.66
C SER A 232 -20.99 -60.93 -12.78
N GLN A 233 -21.52 -59.70 -12.78
CA GLN A 233 -22.44 -59.22 -13.82
C GLN A 233 -21.73 -59.09 -15.19
N LEU A 234 -20.46 -58.69 -15.21
CA LEU A 234 -19.66 -58.65 -16.44
C LEU A 234 -19.40 -60.05 -17.01
N GLN A 235 -19.23 -61.06 -16.16
CA GLN A 235 -19.11 -62.45 -16.61
C GLN A 235 -20.43 -62.96 -17.19
N ALA A 236 -21.57 -62.64 -16.55
CA ALA A 236 -22.89 -62.97 -17.06
C ALA A 236 -23.20 -62.29 -18.40
N LEU A 237 -22.83 -61.00 -18.56
CA LEU A 237 -22.94 -60.28 -19.83
C LEU A 237 -22.04 -60.85 -20.92
N ARG A 238 -20.82 -61.26 -20.58
CA ARG A 238 -19.95 -61.97 -21.54
C ARG A 238 -20.58 -63.27 -22.01
N ALA A 239 -21.11 -64.07 -21.09
CA ALA A 239 -21.80 -65.33 -21.42
C ALA A 239 -23.05 -65.10 -22.29
N LEU A 240 -23.84 -64.05 -22.00
CA LEU A 240 -24.96 -63.65 -22.85
C LEU A 240 -24.49 -63.18 -24.22
N SER A 241 -23.42 -62.37 -24.29
CA SER A 241 -22.87 -61.88 -25.55
C SER A 241 -22.33 -62.99 -26.45
N THR A 242 -21.70 -64.02 -25.87
CA THR A 242 -21.24 -65.20 -26.61
C THR A 242 -22.41 -66.08 -27.04
N SER A 243 -23.45 -66.22 -26.22
CA SER A 243 -24.70 -66.89 -26.61
C SER A 243 -25.40 -66.15 -27.75
N LEU A 244 -25.47 -64.82 -27.71
CA LEU A 244 -26.09 -63.99 -28.75
C LEU A 244 -25.28 -64.05 -30.05
N ARG A 245 -23.94 -64.05 -29.95
CA ARG A 245 -23.02 -64.26 -31.08
C ARG A 245 -23.16 -65.64 -31.72
N ASN A 246 -23.48 -66.68 -30.94
CA ASN A 246 -23.70 -68.03 -31.46
C ASN A 246 -25.09 -68.21 -32.10
N ILE A 247 -26.12 -67.49 -31.62
CA ILE A 247 -27.50 -67.56 -32.13
C ILE A 247 -27.67 -66.72 -33.40
N MET A 248 -26.84 -65.69 -33.61
CA MET A 248 -26.77 -64.90 -34.84
C MET A 248 -25.37 -64.95 -35.46
N PRO A 249 -25.03 -66.02 -36.22
CA PRO A 249 -23.78 -66.07 -36.98
C PRO A 249 -23.76 -65.11 -38.18
N ASP A 250 -24.91 -64.54 -38.57
CA ASP A 250 -25.06 -63.57 -39.66
C ASP A 250 -24.84 -62.11 -39.23
N LEU A 251 -24.52 -61.87 -37.96
CA LEU A 251 -23.95 -60.61 -37.50
C LEU A 251 -22.41 -60.69 -37.49
N LYS A 252 -21.85 -61.28 -38.56
CA LYS A 252 -20.41 -61.35 -38.82
C LYS A 252 -20.00 -60.05 -39.51
N ASP A 253 -19.30 -59.21 -38.74
CA ASP A 253 -18.35 -58.16 -39.14
C ASP A 253 -18.68 -57.21 -40.32
N PRO A 254 -18.90 -55.92 -40.07
CA PRO A 254 -18.42 -54.83 -40.93
C PRO A 254 -16.96 -54.46 -40.58
N SER A 255 -16.09 -55.44 -40.30
CA SER A 255 -14.66 -55.21 -40.02
C SER A 255 -13.75 -55.55 -41.20
N ASP A 256 -14.26 -55.40 -42.43
CA ASP A 256 -13.43 -55.45 -43.65
C ASP A 256 -13.99 -54.46 -44.70
N VAL A 257 -13.87 -53.16 -44.39
CA VAL A 257 -13.69 -52.16 -45.42
C VAL A 257 -12.34 -51.50 -45.16
N GLU A 258 -11.45 -51.78 -46.10
CA GLU A 258 -10.11 -51.32 -46.31
C GLU A 258 -9.83 -49.86 -45.89
N ASP A 259 -8.61 -49.68 -45.41
CA ASP A 259 -7.89 -48.41 -45.34
C ASP A 259 -8.19 -47.48 -46.53
N GLY A 260 -8.69 -46.28 -46.22
CA GLY A 260 -8.90 -45.17 -47.15
C GLY A 260 -8.88 -43.82 -46.42
N PRO A 261 -8.46 -42.72 -47.07
CA PRO A 261 -7.31 -41.94 -46.62
C PRO A 261 -7.60 -40.73 -45.71
N GLU A 262 -6.53 -40.36 -45.02
CA GLU A 262 -6.30 -39.17 -44.19
C GLU A 262 -6.76 -37.83 -44.79
N LYS A 263 -7.89 -37.28 -44.36
CA LYS A 263 -8.19 -35.84 -44.60
C LYS A 263 -8.66 -35.04 -43.39
N ASN A 264 -9.21 -35.67 -42.35
CA ASN A 264 -9.76 -34.92 -41.21
C ASN A 264 -8.79 -34.77 -40.01
N LYS A 265 -7.60 -35.37 -40.07
CA LYS A 265 -6.52 -35.16 -39.09
C LYS A 265 -5.53 -34.04 -39.48
N SER A 266 -5.52 -33.56 -40.73
CA SER A 266 -4.53 -32.55 -41.15
C SER A 266 -4.93 -31.13 -40.73
N TRP A 267 -6.18 -30.69 -40.90
CA TRP A 267 -6.54 -29.27 -40.67
C TRP A 267 -6.27 -28.77 -39.23
N ARG A 268 -6.56 -29.59 -38.21
CA ARG A 268 -6.31 -29.20 -36.81
C ARG A 268 -4.81 -29.23 -36.48
N ARG A 269 -4.06 -30.20 -37.01
CA ARG A 269 -2.61 -30.26 -36.81
C ARG A 269 -1.89 -29.16 -37.58
N GLU A 270 -2.28 -28.91 -38.82
CA GLU A 270 -1.73 -27.85 -39.67
C GLU A 270 -2.00 -26.46 -39.07
N ARG A 271 -3.17 -26.24 -38.47
CA ARG A 271 -3.42 -25.00 -37.69
C ARG A 271 -2.62 -24.94 -36.40
N LEU A 272 -2.45 -26.05 -35.70
CA LEU A 272 -1.62 -26.10 -34.49
C LEU A 272 -0.16 -25.77 -34.84
N GLU A 273 0.38 -26.41 -35.87
CA GLU A 273 1.73 -26.21 -36.39
C GLU A 273 1.91 -24.77 -36.93
N TYR A 274 0.90 -24.20 -37.57
CA TYR A 274 0.93 -22.80 -38.01
C TYR A 274 0.92 -21.82 -36.83
N VAL A 275 0.08 -22.05 -35.82
CA VAL A 275 0.03 -21.20 -34.63
C VAL A 275 1.34 -21.32 -33.85
N GLU A 276 1.85 -22.53 -33.62
CA GLU A 276 3.12 -22.77 -32.95
C GLU A 276 4.29 -22.12 -33.71
N SER A 277 4.36 -22.28 -35.03
CA SER A 277 5.40 -21.66 -35.84
C SER A 277 5.30 -20.13 -35.92
N ALA A 278 4.09 -19.56 -35.95
CA ALA A 278 3.88 -18.11 -35.91
C ALA A 278 4.25 -17.52 -34.53
N THR A 279 3.86 -18.20 -33.45
CA THR A 279 4.25 -17.79 -32.09
C THR A 279 5.75 -17.92 -31.87
N ARG A 280 6.39 -18.97 -32.41
CA ARG A 280 7.83 -19.16 -32.36
C ARG A 280 8.57 -18.02 -33.07
N LYS A 281 8.20 -17.73 -34.33
CA LYS A 281 8.77 -16.63 -35.11
C LYS A 281 8.58 -15.28 -34.43
N HIS A 282 7.42 -15.04 -33.80
CA HIS A 282 7.16 -13.79 -33.09
C HIS A 282 8.03 -13.66 -31.83
N LEU A 283 8.20 -14.74 -31.06
CA LEU A 283 9.06 -14.74 -29.87
C LEU A 283 10.55 -14.59 -30.24
N GLU A 284 10.99 -15.20 -31.34
CA GLU A 284 12.33 -15.03 -31.89
C GLU A 284 12.55 -13.58 -32.38
N HIS A 285 11.61 -13.00 -33.15
CA HIS A 285 11.77 -11.65 -33.72
C HIS A 285 11.61 -10.51 -32.71
N VAL A 286 10.64 -10.59 -31.79
CA VAL A 286 10.29 -9.46 -30.90
C VAL A 286 11.00 -9.54 -29.57
N ARG A 287 11.25 -10.75 -29.05
CA ARG A 287 11.92 -10.96 -27.76
C ARG A 287 13.36 -11.45 -27.87
N GLY A 288 13.84 -11.81 -29.06
CA GLY A 288 15.22 -12.28 -29.25
C GLY A 288 15.51 -13.62 -28.56
N LEU A 289 14.48 -14.41 -28.26
CA LEU A 289 14.61 -15.71 -27.60
C LEU A 289 14.95 -16.78 -28.65
N GLU A 290 16.03 -17.52 -28.46
CA GLU A 290 16.31 -18.70 -29.29
C GLU A 290 15.51 -19.88 -28.75
N LEU A 291 14.63 -20.47 -29.56
CA LEU A 291 13.85 -21.65 -29.15
C LEU A 291 14.38 -22.94 -29.80
N GLY A 292 14.51 -24.00 -29.01
CA GLY A 292 14.83 -25.34 -29.49
C GLY A 292 13.72 -25.95 -30.35
N LYS A 293 14.01 -27.09 -30.99
CA LYS A 293 13.06 -27.83 -31.87
C LYS A 293 11.75 -28.17 -31.15
N ASP A 294 11.81 -28.36 -29.84
CA ASP A 294 10.69 -28.73 -28.98
C ASP A 294 10.13 -27.54 -28.15
N GLY A 295 10.53 -26.29 -28.45
CA GLY A 295 9.98 -25.08 -27.81
C GLY A 295 10.58 -24.71 -26.45
N GLU A 296 11.71 -25.31 -26.09
CA GLU A 296 12.53 -24.91 -24.94
C GLU A 296 13.24 -23.57 -25.19
N VAL A 297 13.31 -22.71 -24.17
CA VAL A 297 14.04 -21.44 -24.23
C VAL A 297 15.53 -21.74 -24.07
N ARG A 298 16.33 -21.47 -25.10
CA ARG A 298 17.79 -21.54 -25.02
C ARG A 298 18.30 -20.23 -24.44
N ASP A 299 18.55 -20.22 -23.13
CA ASP A 299 19.39 -19.20 -22.51
C ASP A 299 20.85 -19.43 -22.95
N GLY A 300 21.52 -18.37 -23.40
CA GLY A 300 22.76 -18.39 -24.20
C GLY A 300 24.05 -18.87 -23.52
N GLU A 301 24.02 -19.99 -22.79
CA GLU A 301 25.18 -20.57 -22.09
C GLU A 301 25.65 -21.94 -22.62
N TRP A 302 25.12 -22.45 -23.74
CA TRP A 302 25.57 -23.72 -24.30
C TRP A 302 26.52 -23.56 -25.50
N GLN A 303 27.77 -24.04 -25.34
CA GLN A 303 28.84 -24.09 -26.35
C GLN A 303 28.64 -25.21 -27.39
N GLY A 304 27.53 -25.17 -28.13
CA GLY A 304 27.35 -25.91 -29.39
C GLY A 304 27.37 -24.96 -30.60
N GLU A 305 27.47 -25.48 -31.83
CA GLU A 305 27.52 -24.67 -33.06
C GLU A 305 26.54 -23.48 -33.02
N GLY A 306 27.08 -22.26 -33.04
CA GLY A 306 26.32 -21.03 -32.91
C GLY A 306 25.32 -20.79 -34.02
N ARG A 307 24.52 -19.74 -33.84
CA ARG A 307 23.48 -19.22 -34.75
C ARG A 307 23.84 -19.47 -36.22
N LYS A 308 23.00 -20.23 -36.95
CA LYS A 308 23.11 -20.34 -38.40
C LYS A 308 22.73 -18.99 -39.00
N PHE A 309 23.72 -18.15 -39.27
CA PHE A 309 23.51 -16.87 -39.92
C PHE A 309 22.78 -17.09 -41.25
N ALA A 310 21.75 -16.27 -41.50
CA ALA A 310 21.09 -16.30 -42.79
C ALA A 310 22.09 -15.82 -43.85
N MET A 311 22.05 -16.40 -45.05
CA MET A 311 23.00 -16.14 -46.15
C MET A 311 23.18 -14.63 -46.45
N GLY A 312 22.15 -13.80 -46.25
CA GLY A 312 22.23 -12.35 -46.40
C GLY A 312 22.95 -11.60 -45.27
N GLU A 313 22.99 -12.13 -44.04
CA GLU A 313 23.80 -11.56 -42.94
C GLU A 313 25.30 -11.81 -43.19
N VAL A 314 25.64 -12.95 -43.81
CA VAL A 314 27.02 -13.31 -44.19
C VAL A 314 27.53 -12.39 -45.30
N GLU A 315 26.73 -12.15 -46.35
CA GLU A 315 27.07 -11.17 -47.40
C GLU A 315 27.24 -9.74 -46.87
N GLY A 316 26.45 -9.37 -45.84
CA GLY A 316 26.58 -8.08 -45.16
C GLY A 316 27.87 -7.95 -44.37
N LEU A 317 28.25 -9.00 -43.63
CA LEU A 317 29.52 -9.04 -42.90
C LEU A 317 30.72 -9.06 -43.85
N GLU A 318 30.66 -9.80 -44.95
CA GLU A 318 31.73 -9.85 -45.95
C GLU A 318 31.96 -8.47 -46.60
N ARG A 319 30.90 -7.69 -46.84
CA ARG A 319 31.03 -6.30 -47.30
C ARG A 319 31.66 -5.38 -46.25
N VAL A 320 31.29 -5.53 -44.97
CA VAL A 320 31.85 -4.70 -43.88
C VAL A 320 33.29 -5.07 -43.58
N VAL A 321 33.64 -6.35 -43.60
CA VAL A 321 35.03 -6.83 -43.42
C VAL A 321 35.89 -6.40 -44.60
N SER A 322 35.37 -6.43 -45.82
CA SER A 322 36.08 -5.88 -47.00
C SER A 322 36.29 -4.36 -46.89
N ALA A 323 35.36 -3.63 -46.26
CA ALA A 323 35.49 -2.19 -46.02
C ALA A 323 36.44 -1.85 -44.85
N LEU A 324 36.50 -2.70 -43.82
CA LEU A 324 37.29 -2.49 -42.62
C LEU A 324 38.75 -2.97 -42.76
N GLY A 325 38.96 -4.04 -43.53
CA GLY A 325 40.31 -4.59 -43.83
C GLY A 325 41.16 -3.71 -44.76
N ALA A 326 40.60 -2.62 -45.30
CA ALA A 326 41.31 -1.67 -46.15
C ALA A 326 41.83 -0.42 -45.39
N GLY A 327 41.69 -0.37 -44.06
CA GLY A 327 41.84 0.88 -43.28
C GLY A 327 42.84 0.90 -42.12
N SER A 328 43.75 -0.08 -41.97
CA SER A 328 44.69 -0.09 -40.84
C SER A 328 46.11 -0.52 -41.21
N GLU A 329 46.84 0.37 -41.90
CA GLU A 329 48.29 0.51 -41.81
C GLU A 329 48.59 2.01 -41.59
N GLU A 330 48.99 2.40 -40.38
CA GLU A 330 50.05 3.40 -40.08
C GLU A 330 49.99 3.96 -38.63
N SER A 331 51.19 4.24 -38.12
CA SER A 331 51.62 5.01 -36.92
C SER A 331 51.64 4.29 -35.55
N THR A 332 52.77 3.83 -34.98
CA THR A 332 54.03 4.46 -34.45
C THR A 332 53.91 5.38 -33.22
N GLU A 333 54.70 4.97 -32.19
CA GLU A 333 55.45 5.78 -31.19
C GLU A 333 54.70 6.50 -30.05
N GLN A 334 54.97 6.11 -28.79
CA GLN A 334 55.89 6.78 -27.86
C GLN A 334 55.89 6.11 -26.47
N ASP A 335 57.05 5.61 -26.04
CA ASP A 335 57.39 5.25 -24.65
C ASP A 335 58.57 6.15 -24.25
N ASP A 336 58.51 6.78 -23.07
CA ASP A 336 59.65 7.50 -22.46
C ASP A 336 59.75 7.13 -20.96
N PRO A 337 60.96 7.00 -20.40
CA PRO A 337 61.27 6.29 -19.16
C PRO A 337 61.47 7.22 -17.95
N ASP A 338 61.17 6.75 -16.74
CA ASP A 338 61.93 7.03 -15.50
C ASP A 338 61.17 6.53 -14.27
N ALA A 339 61.76 5.59 -13.51
CA ALA A 339 61.71 5.54 -12.04
C ALA A 339 62.55 4.37 -11.46
N MET A 340 63.78 4.71 -11.08
CA MET A 340 64.48 4.41 -9.81
C MET A 340 64.57 2.96 -9.30
N ASP A 341 65.78 2.41 -9.50
CA ASP A 341 66.69 1.78 -8.54
C ASP A 341 66.24 1.70 -7.06
N GLU A 342 66.14 0.48 -6.52
CA GLU A 342 66.42 0.16 -5.10
C GLU A 342 66.66 -1.36 -4.91
N SER A 343 67.94 -1.71 -4.72
CA SER A 343 68.54 -2.91 -4.07
C SER A 343 68.41 -4.31 -4.69
#